data_AF-D3TKY0-F1
#
_entry.id   AF-D3TKY0-F1
#
_cell.length_a   1.000
_cell.length_b   1.000
_cell.length_c   1.000
_cell.angle_alpha   90.00
_cell.angle_beta   90.00
_cell.angle_gamma   90.00
#
_symmetry.space_group_name_H-M   'P 1'
#
loop_
_entity.id
_entity.type
_entity.pdbx_description
1 polymer ?
#
loop_
_entity_poly.entity_id
_entity_poly.type
_entity_poly.pdbx_seq_one_letter_code
_entity_poly.pdbx_strand_id
1 'polypeptide(L)'
;FFAPGQLAPDTWRIPPGGKFSPLGFGNFVPQFKTVFGGNFWGVGNITGDFGVNRQGKFEVFSGGFEGLIAFFNGKEGGIFLGAKKFVPEIPKFFSKFFGAKGNDAGIFFFFFNNPLVKNVKGTDFCKNQWEGANVFDSNFKGGAQGFSFCCSWNNVKGFVRAFPRGFEINNLLKFI
;
A
#
# COMPACT_ATOMS: atom_id res chain seq x y z
N PHE A 1 -10.97 14.46 7.60
CA PHE A 1 -10.85 13.00 7.75
C PHE A 1 -9.91 12.40 6.71
N PHE A 2 -10.19 12.56 5.41
CA PHE A 2 -9.33 12.09 4.34
C PHE A 2 -8.25 13.12 3.92
N ALA A 3 -7.15 12.63 3.36
CA ALA A 3 -6.10 13.36 2.66
C ALA A 3 -6.04 12.87 1.20
N PRO A 4 -5.51 13.71 0.29
CA PRO A 4 -5.13 13.25 -1.05
C PRO A 4 -3.91 12.33 -0.92
N GLY A 5 -4.13 11.03 -0.80
CA GLY A 5 -3.07 10.04 -0.63
C GLY A 5 -2.42 9.69 -1.97
N GLN A 6 -1.14 10.01 -2.11
CA GLN A 6 -0.34 9.73 -3.31
C GLN A 6 -0.01 8.24 -3.40
N LEU A 7 -0.26 7.60 -4.55
CA LEU A 7 0.13 6.21 -4.80
C LEU A 7 1.63 6.09 -5.10
N ALA A 8 2.11 6.85 -6.10
CA ALA A 8 3.52 7.13 -6.31
C ALA A 8 3.89 8.40 -5.53
N PRO A 9 4.79 8.35 -4.55
CA PRO A 9 5.09 9.51 -3.71
C PRO A 9 5.87 10.56 -4.49
N ASP A 10 5.54 11.84 -4.29
CA ASP A 10 6.40 12.94 -4.74
C ASP A 10 7.61 13.01 -3.80
N THR A 11 8.78 12.58 -4.30
CA THR A 11 10.01 12.54 -3.52
C THR A 11 11.16 13.15 -4.32
N TRP A 12 12.18 13.62 -3.60
CA TRP A 12 13.43 14.11 -4.19
C TRP A 12 14.13 13.06 -5.09
N ARG A 13 13.76 11.79 -4.96
CA ARG A 13 14.32 10.65 -5.71
C ARG A 13 13.80 10.58 -7.15
N ILE A 14 12.79 11.39 -7.50
CA ILE A 14 12.27 11.49 -8.87
C ILE A 14 13.16 12.45 -9.67
N PRO A 15 13.67 12.03 -10.85
CA PRO A 15 14.51 12.91 -11.66
C PRO A 15 13.74 14.17 -12.10
N PRO A 16 14.43 15.29 -12.36
CA PRO A 16 13.79 16.58 -12.64
C PRO A 16 12.70 16.52 -13.74
N GLY A 17 12.92 15.74 -14.80
CA GLY A 17 11.94 15.56 -15.89
C GLY A 17 10.65 14.82 -15.49
N GLY A 18 10.65 14.10 -14.37
CA GLY A 18 9.50 13.37 -13.84
C GLY A 18 8.78 14.06 -12.68
N LYS A 19 9.32 15.17 -12.15
CA LYS A 19 8.95 15.77 -10.86
C LYS A 19 7.46 16.14 -10.73
N PHE A 20 6.79 16.47 -11.83
CA PHE A 20 5.36 16.80 -11.82
C PHE A 20 4.43 15.60 -12.07
N SER A 21 4.96 14.45 -12.50
CA SER A 21 4.14 13.27 -12.82
C SER A 21 3.36 12.73 -11.61
N PRO A 22 3.90 12.69 -10.39
CA PRO A 22 3.14 12.29 -9.20
C PRO A 22 2.02 13.26 -8.80
N LEU A 23 2.00 14.47 -9.35
CA LEU A 23 0.98 15.48 -9.04
C LEU A 23 -0.26 15.38 -9.94
N GLY A 24 -0.27 14.45 -10.90
CA GLY A 24 -1.45 14.18 -11.72
C GLY A 24 -2.60 13.58 -10.89
N PHE A 25 -3.84 13.97 -11.18
CA PHE A 25 -5.03 13.50 -10.47
C PHE A 25 -5.17 11.97 -10.41
N GLY A 26 -4.71 11.27 -11.45
CA GLY A 26 -4.74 9.79 -11.48
C GLY A 26 -3.85 9.11 -10.44
N ASN A 27 -2.96 9.85 -9.77
CA ASN A 27 -2.06 9.34 -8.74
C ASN A 27 -2.60 9.52 -7.31
N PHE A 28 -3.71 10.23 -7.13
CA PHE A 28 -4.28 10.51 -5.82
C PHE A 28 -5.51 9.67 -5.56
N VAL A 29 -5.61 9.14 -4.34
CA VAL A 29 -6.80 8.46 -3.86
C VAL A 29 -7.12 8.97 -2.44
N PRO A 30 -8.39 9.18 -2.08
CA PRO A 30 -8.75 9.45 -0.69
C PRO A 30 -8.21 8.39 0.27
N GLN A 31 -7.42 8.82 1.25
CA GLN A 31 -6.91 7.99 2.34
C GLN A 31 -7.16 8.69 3.68
N PHE A 32 -7.46 7.94 4.74
CA PHE A 32 -7.54 8.57 6.07
C PHE A 32 -6.19 9.22 6.41
N LYS A 33 -6.22 10.46 6.92
CA LYS A 33 -5.00 11.23 7.25
C LYS A 33 -4.02 10.44 8.11
N THR A 34 -4.53 9.68 9.08
CA THR A 34 -3.73 8.88 10.01
C THR A 34 -3.12 7.64 9.35
N VAL A 35 -3.79 7.06 8.34
CA VAL A 35 -3.27 5.91 7.57
C VAL A 35 -2.21 6.39 6.59
N PHE A 36 -2.51 7.47 5.86
CA PHE A 36 -1.58 8.05 4.88
C PHE A 36 -0.29 8.53 5.56
N GLY A 37 -0.40 9.40 6.58
CA GLY A 37 0.76 9.91 7.32
C GLY A 37 1.37 8.92 8.32
N GLY A 38 0.76 7.75 8.49
CA GLY A 38 1.24 6.69 9.35
C GLY A 38 1.94 5.61 8.54
N ASN A 39 1.41 4.39 8.60
CA ASN A 39 2.08 3.21 8.11
C ASN A 39 2.27 3.21 6.59
N PHE A 40 1.36 3.83 5.82
CA PHE A 40 1.48 3.93 4.37
C PHE A 40 2.72 4.75 3.95
N TRP A 41 2.96 5.89 4.60
CA TRP A 41 4.17 6.69 4.39
C TRP A 41 5.42 6.01 4.95
N GLY A 42 5.33 5.42 6.15
CA GLY A 42 6.45 4.73 6.81
C GLY A 42 7.05 3.60 5.95
N VAL A 43 6.20 2.74 5.37
CA VAL A 43 6.67 1.70 4.43
C VAL A 43 7.31 2.30 3.18
N GLY A 44 6.79 3.43 2.69
CA GLY A 44 7.40 4.17 1.57
C GLY A 44 8.82 4.64 1.88
N ASN A 45 9.09 5.09 3.10
CA ASN A 45 10.42 5.50 3.53
C ASN A 45 11.37 4.30 3.64
N ILE A 46 10.96 3.23 4.31
CA ILE A 46 11.81 2.03 4.50
C ILE A 46 12.20 1.41 3.15
N THR A 47 11.25 1.29 2.23
CA THR A 47 11.52 0.78 0.88
C THR A 47 12.43 1.71 0.08
N GLY A 48 12.25 3.03 0.22
CA GLY A 48 13.11 4.03 -0.39
C GLY A 48 14.55 3.99 0.14
N ASP A 49 14.72 3.92 1.46
CA ASP A 49 16.04 3.89 2.11
C ASP A 49 16.77 2.58 1.80
N PHE A 50 16.05 1.46 1.81
CA PHE A 50 16.59 0.16 1.37
C PHE A 50 17.06 0.20 -0.08
N GLY A 51 16.28 0.81 -0.98
CA GLY A 51 16.66 0.98 -2.38
C GLY A 51 17.96 1.78 -2.56
N VAL A 52 18.13 2.86 -1.79
CA VAL A 52 19.35 3.68 -1.77
C VAL A 52 20.54 2.87 -1.25
N ASN A 53 20.38 2.18 -0.12
CA ASN A 53 21.46 1.41 0.51
C ASN A 53 21.94 0.24 -0.37
N ARG A 54 21.02 -0.44 -1.05
CA ARG A 54 21.35 -1.57 -1.92
C ARG A 54 21.88 -1.17 -3.29
N GLN A 55 21.76 0.11 -3.68
CA GLN A 55 22.12 0.61 -5.02
C GLN A 55 21.53 -0.25 -6.16
N GLY A 56 20.36 -0.84 -5.93
CA GLY A 56 19.71 -1.77 -6.83
C GLY A 56 18.61 -1.12 -7.67
N LYS A 57 18.16 -1.84 -8.72
CA LYS A 57 16.97 -1.45 -9.49
C LYS A 57 15.74 -2.11 -8.89
N PHE A 58 14.83 -1.27 -8.40
CA PHE A 58 13.57 -1.69 -7.80
C PHE A 58 12.39 -1.14 -8.60
N GLU A 59 11.31 -1.91 -8.64
CA GLU A 59 10.02 -1.49 -9.17
C GLU A 59 8.99 -1.47 -8.05
N VAL A 60 8.13 -0.45 -8.08
CA VAL A 60 7.12 -0.22 -7.05
C VAL A 60 5.77 -0.06 -7.74
N PHE A 61 4.80 -0.91 -7.38
CA PHE A 61 3.43 -0.78 -7.85
C PHE A 61 2.53 -0.49 -6.65
N SER A 62 1.70 0.53 -6.74
CA SER A 62 0.78 0.91 -5.67
C SER A 62 -0.65 0.96 -6.20
N GLY A 63 -1.62 0.61 -5.37
CA GLY A 63 -3.02 0.64 -5.75
C GLY A 63 -3.96 0.46 -4.57
N GLY A 64 -5.25 0.77 -4.79
CA GLY A 64 -6.32 0.52 -3.82
C GLY A 64 -7.28 -0.55 -4.32
N PHE A 65 -7.84 -1.35 -3.41
CA PHE A 65 -8.86 -2.36 -3.71
C PHE A 65 -9.85 -2.52 -2.55
N GLU A 66 -10.98 -3.15 -2.88
CA GLU A 66 -12.21 -3.23 -2.06
C GLU A 66 -12.79 -1.86 -1.70
N GLY A 67 -14.11 -1.75 -1.73
CA GLY A 67 -14.81 -0.56 -1.29
C GLY A 67 -14.83 -0.42 0.23
N LEU A 68 -14.54 0.77 0.75
CA LEU A 68 -14.71 1.06 2.17
C LEU A 68 -16.20 1.17 2.49
N ILE A 69 -16.68 0.26 3.35
CA ILE A 69 -18.07 0.21 3.79
C ILE A 69 -18.20 0.89 5.16
N ALA A 70 -19.27 1.67 5.34
CA ALA A 70 -19.71 2.15 6.63
C ALA A 70 -21.22 1.98 6.81
N PHE A 71 -21.64 1.98 8.08
CA PHE A 71 -23.05 1.98 8.44
C PHE A 71 -23.58 3.40 8.50
N PHE A 72 -24.55 3.73 7.67
CA PHE A 72 -25.29 4.98 7.70
C PHE A 72 -26.79 4.67 7.87
N ASN A 73 -27.41 5.21 8.92
CA ASN A 73 -28.83 5.04 9.22
C ASN A 73 -29.29 3.55 9.21
N GLY A 74 -28.48 2.67 9.80
CA GLY A 74 -28.78 1.24 9.90
C GLY A 74 -28.59 0.44 8.62
N LYS A 75 -28.01 1.03 7.56
CA LYS A 75 -27.68 0.34 6.31
C LYS A 75 -26.18 0.41 6.03
N GLU A 76 -25.61 -0.70 5.57
CA GLU A 76 -24.26 -0.70 5.01
C GLU A 76 -24.25 -0.01 3.65
N GLY A 77 -23.26 0.85 3.45
CA GLY A 77 -23.05 1.54 2.19
C GLY A 77 -21.58 1.91 1.98
N GLY A 78 -21.17 1.92 0.72
CA GLY A 78 -19.85 2.38 0.32
C GLY A 78 -19.64 3.87 0.58
N ILE A 79 -18.41 4.26 0.87
CA ILE A 79 -18.04 5.66 1.11
C ILE A 79 -17.47 6.28 -0.18
N PHE A 80 -17.97 7.46 -0.54
CA PHE A 80 -17.59 8.22 -1.73
C PHE A 80 -17.28 9.67 -1.33
N LEU A 81 -16.37 10.35 -2.06
CA LEU A 81 -16.10 11.79 -1.85
C LEU A 81 -17.16 12.71 -2.48
N GLY A 82 -18.21 12.14 -3.07
CA GLY A 82 -19.23 12.85 -3.82
C GLY A 82 -20.27 11.87 -4.37
N ALA A 83 -21.02 12.29 -5.38
CA ALA A 83 -22.05 11.44 -5.97
C ALA A 83 -21.43 10.21 -6.66
N LYS A 84 -21.90 9.01 -6.27
CA LYS A 84 -21.39 7.69 -6.70
C LYS A 84 -21.18 7.52 -8.20
N LYS A 85 -21.93 8.24 -9.05
CA LYS A 85 -21.80 8.19 -10.52
C LYS A 85 -20.49 8.81 -11.04
N PHE A 86 -19.89 9.73 -10.28
CA PHE A 86 -18.79 10.58 -10.78
C PHE A 86 -17.46 10.33 -10.08
N VAL A 87 -17.47 9.70 -8.92
CA VAL A 87 -16.26 9.46 -8.13
C VAL A 87 -16.13 7.98 -7.79
N PRO A 88 -14.90 7.43 -7.82
CA PRO A 88 -14.66 6.08 -7.36
C PRO A 88 -14.96 5.99 -5.86
N GLU A 89 -15.28 4.77 -5.42
CA GLU A 89 -15.38 4.45 -4.01
C GLU A 89 -14.03 4.60 -3.32
N ILE A 90 -14.03 5.03 -2.06
CA ILE A 90 -12.81 5.10 -1.26
C ILE A 90 -12.33 3.67 -1.01
N PRO A 91 -11.07 3.30 -1.34
CA PRO A 91 -10.58 1.96 -1.10
C PRO A 91 -10.51 1.63 0.39
N LYS A 92 -10.90 0.41 0.73
CA LYS A 92 -10.75 -0.20 2.05
C LYS A 92 -9.31 -0.63 2.29
N PHE A 93 -8.63 -1.11 1.27
CA PHE A 93 -7.23 -1.50 1.35
C PHE A 93 -6.40 -0.74 0.32
N PHE A 94 -5.18 -0.40 0.73
CA PHE A 94 -4.11 -0.04 -0.18
C PHE A 94 -3.06 -1.13 -0.22
N SER A 95 -2.35 -1.21 -1.33
CA SER A 95 -1.22 -2.10 -1.52
C SER A 95 -0.02 -1.34 -2.06
N LYS A 96 1.17 -1.79 -1.66
CA LYS A 96 2.45 -1.43 -2.27
C LYS A 96 3.24 -2.71 -2.53
N PHE A 97 3.47 -3.02 -3.79
CA PHE A 97 4.47 -3.98 -4.18
C PHE A 97 5.84 -3.31 -4.22
N PHE A 98 6.86 -4.00 -3.75
CA PHE A 98 8.26 -3.60 -3.88
C PHE A 98 9.07 -4.81 -4.36
N GLY A 99 9.66 -4.71 -5.55
CA GLY A 99 10.35 -5.82 -6.22
C GLY A 99 11.73 -5.46 -6.75
N ALA A 100 12.69 -6.36 -6.59
CA ALA A 100 14.03 -6.26 -7.15
C ALA A 100 14.09 -6.98 -8.50
N LYS A 101 14.22 -6.23 -9.60
CA LYS A 101 14.13 -6.76 -10.98
C LYS A 101 15.24 -7.77 -11.35
N GLY A 102 16.37 -7.77 -10.62
CA GLY A 102 17.51 -8.65 -10.91
C GLY A 102 17.55 -9.95 -10.10
N ASN A 103 16.71 -10.10 -9.07
CA ASN A 103 16.78 -11.21 -8.11
C ASN A 103 15.46 -11.99 -7.97
N ASP A 104 14.47 -11.68 -8.83
CA ASP A 104 13.10 -12.19 -8.77
C ASP A 104 12.52 -12.18 -7.36
N ALA A 105 12.86 -11.14 -6.59
CA ALA A 105 12.54 -11.03 -5.18
C ALA A 105 11.54 -9.88 -4.98
N GLY A 106 10.45 -10.15 -4.27
CA GLY A 106 9.41 -9.16 -4.06
C GLY A 106 8.68 -9.32 -2.74
N ILE A 107 8.01 -8.25 -2.34
CA ILE A 107 7.14 -8.20 -1.17
C ILE A 107 5.93 -7.31 -1.45
N PHE A 108 4.77 -7.70 -0.93
CA PHE A 108 3.56 -6.89 -0.96
C PHE A 108 3.28 -6.38 0.44
N PHE A 109 3.06 -5.07 0.57
CA PHE A 109 2.54 -4.44 1.77
C PHE A 109 1.08 -4.08 1.56
N PHE A 110 0.25 -4.32 2.57
CA PHE A 110 -1.16 -3.96 2.58
C PHE A 110 -1.45 -3.05 3.76
N PHE A 111 -2.37 -2.11 3.55
CA PHE A 111 -2.73 -1.08 4.51
C PHE A 111 -4.24 -1.02 4.60
N PHE A 112 -4.78 -1.20 5.81
CA PHE A 112 -6.20 -1.10 6.06
C PHE A 112 -6.60 0.36 6.27
N ASN A 113 -7.39 0.91 5.35
CA ASN A 113 -7.82 2.30 5.33
C ASN A 113 -9.06 2.54 6.21
N ASN A 114 -9.03 2.07 7.44
CA ASN A 114 -10.09 2.34 8.41
C ASN A 114 -9.52 2.41 9.85
N PRO A 115 -9.00 3.57 10.26
CA PRO A 115 -8.35 3.73 11.56
C PRO A 115 -9.36 3.71 12.74
N LEU A 116 -10.67 3.73 12.46
CA LEU A 116 -11.72 3.72 13.47
C LEU A 116 -12.01 2.30 14.00
N VAL A 117 -11.59 1.27 13.26
CA VAL A 117 -11.75 -0.14 13.67
C VAL A 117 -10.72 -0.47 14.75
N LYS A 118 -11.19 -0.74 15.96
CA LYS A 118 -10.33 -1.08 17.11
C LYS A 118 -9.84 -2.53 17.07
N ASN A 119 -10.66 -3.45 16.61
CA ASN A 119 -10.31 -4.87 16.49
C ASN A 119 -10.03 -5.21 15.03
N VAL A 120 -8.76 -5.35 14.70
CA VAL A 120 -8.28 -5.66 13.33
C VAL A 120 -7.97 -7.15 13.12
N LYS A 121 -8.34 -8.00 14.08
CA LYS A 121 -8.13 -9.45 13.99
C LYS A 121 -8.91 -10.02 12.79
N GLY A 122 -8.21 -10.72 11.89
CA GLY A 122 -8.79 -11.31 10.69
C GLY A 122 -8.93 -10.33 9.52
N THR A 123 -8.42 -9.10 9.65
CA THR A 123 -8.32 -8.15 8.54
C THR A 123 -7.23 -8.54 7.54
N ASP A 124 -6.19 -9.23 8.00
CA ASP A 124 -5.14 -9.80 7.17
C ASP A 124 -5.63 -11.08 6.45
N PHE A 125 -5.40 -11.13 5.14
CA PHE A 125 -5.83 -12.25 4.29
C PHE A 125 -4.67 -13.13 3.81
N CYS A 126 -3.49 -12.96 4.40
CA CYS A 126 -2.31 -13.74 4.09
C CYS A 126 -1.49 -14.00 5.36
N LYS A 127 -0.62 -15.01 5.32
CA LYS A 127 0.39 -15.20 6.38
C LYS A 127 1.38 -14.04 6.35
N ASN A 128 1.36 -13.23 7.40
CA ASN A 128 2.23 -12.06 7.55
C ASN A 128 3.72 -12.45 7.46
N GLN A 129 4.51 -11.68 6.70
CA GLN A 129 5.93 -11.93 6.42
C GLN A 129 6.88 -10.90 7.06
N TRP A 130 6.44 -10.09 8.04
CA TRP A 130 7.29 -9.06 8.66
C TRP A 130 8.65 -9.62 9.11
N GLU A 131 8.64 -10.71 9.87
CA GLU A 131 9.85 -11.38 10.36
C GLU A 131 10.64 -12.04 9.23
N GLY A 132 9.96 -12.75 8.32
CA GLY A 132 10.61 -13.44 7.20
C GLY A 132 11.32 -12.50 6.22
N ALA A 133 10.82 -11.27 6.10
CA ALA A 133 11.41 -10.20 5.29
C ALA A 133 12.37 -9.30 6.07
N ASN A 134 12.61 -9.55 7.37
CA ASN A 134 13.44 -8.71 8.23
C ASN A 134 13.02 -7.24 8.29
N VAL A 135 11.71 -6.98 8.23
CA VAL A 135 11.15 -5.63 8.41
C VAL A 135 10.66 -5.51 9.85
N PHE A 136 11.49 -4.89 10.68
CA PHE A 136 11.24 -4.73 12.11
C PHE A 136 10.82 -3.30 12.42
N ASP A 137 9.52 -3.03 12.31
CA ASP A 137 8.94 -1.80 12.87
C ASP A 137 7.63 -2.15 13.57
N SER A 138 7.58 -1.90 14.88
CA SER A 138 6.42 -2.18 15.73
C SER A 138 5.21 -1.32 15.36
N ASN A 139 5.42 -0.15 14.74
CA ASN A 139 4.35 0.78 14.41
C ASN A 139 3.40 0.22 13.33
N PHE A 140 3.90 -0.65 12.45
CA PHE A 140 3.10 -1.24 11.37
C PHE A 140 2.01 -2.21 11.83
N LYS A 141 2.10 -2.72 13.07
CA LYS A 141 1.17 -3.71 13.60
C LYS A 141 -0.05 -3.06 14.30
N GLY A 142 -0.05 -1.74 14.50
CA GLY A 142 -1.11 -1.01 15.22
C GLY A 142 -2.24 -0.46 14.31
N GLY A 143 -3.45 -0.35 14.84
CA GLY A 143 -4.62 0.11 14.08
C GLY A 143 -4.70 1.63 13.85
N ALA A 144 -4.23 2.46 14.79
CA ALA A 144 -4.42 3.92 14.75
C ALA A 144 -3.68 4.62 13.59
N GLN A 145 -2.48 4.13 13.25
CA GLN A 145 -1.67 4.60 12.12
C GLN A 145 -1.96 3.81 10.83
N GLY A 146 -3.03 3.01 10.83
CA GLY A 146 -3.45 2.12 9.76
C GLY A 146 -2.84 0.73 9.88
N PHE A 147 -3.64 -0.27 10.26
CA PHE A 147 -3.16 -1.64 10.38
C PHE A 147 -2.52 -2.12 9.06
N SER A 148 -1.31 -2.66 9.15
CA SER A 148 -0.55 -3.11 7.99
C SER A 148 0.00 -4.52 8.17
N PHE A 149 0.09 -5.22 7.06
CA PHE A 149 0.70 -6.55 6.98
C PHE A 149 1.40 -6.70 5.64
N CYS A 150 2.32 -7.66 5.56
CA CYS A 150 3.02 -7.94 4.32
C CYS A 150 2.94 -9.42 3.93
N CYS A 151 2.97 -9.67 2.63
CA CYS A 151 2.77 -10.98 2.04
C CYS A 151 3.86 -11.27 1.01
N SER A 152 4.19 -12.55 0.84
CA SER A 152 4.94 -13.02 -0.33
C SER A 152 4.05 -13.02 -1.57
N TRP A 153 4.66 -12.98 -2.75
CA TRP A 153 3.93 -13.09 -4.02
C TRP A 153 3.06 -14.35 -4.11
N ASN A 154 3.58 -15.49 -3.64
CA ASN A 154 2.85 -16.76 -3.66
C ASN A 154 1.51 -16.71 -2.91
N ASN A 155 1.42 -15.90 -1.85
CA ASN A 155 0.18 -15.75 -1.09
C ASN A 155 -0.84 -14.86 -1.80
N VAL A 156 -0.42 -13.97 -2.70
CA VAL A 156 -1.28 -12.90 -3.26
C VAL A 156 -1.48 -12.95 -4.77
N LYS A 157 -0.73 -13.78 -5.49
CA LYS A 157 -0.80 -13.92 -6.96
C LYS A 157 -2.20 -14.28 -7.50
N GLY A 158 -3.04 -14.93 -6.69
CA GLY A 158 -4.44 -15.23 -7.05
C GLY A 158 -5.40 -14.04 -6.89
N PHE A 159 -5.02 -13.04 -6.10
CA PHE A 159 -5.84 -11.86 -5.78
C PHE A 159 -5.45 -10.63 -6.60
N VAL A 160 -4.15 -10.45 -6.83
CA VAL A 160 -3.60 -9.31 -7.58
C VAL A 160 -3.69 -9.58 -9.08
N ARG A 161 -4.88 -9.39 -9.67
CA ARG A 161 -5.15 -9.66 -11.09
C ARG A 161 -4.44 -8.69 -12.06
N ALA A 162 -4.18 -7.46 -11.61
CA ALA A 162 -3.58 -6.41 -12.43
C ALA A 162 -2.08 -6.23 -12.14
N PHE A 163 -1.32 -7.32 -12.15
CA PHE A 163 0.13 -7.27 -12.03
C PHE A 163 0.79 -7.21 -13.42
N PRO A 164 1.83 -6.39 -13.63
CA PRO A 164 2.49 -6.27 -14.93
C PRO A 164 2.98 -7.62 -15.46
N ARG A 165 2.68 -7.92 -16.73
CA ARG A 165 3.16 -9.14 -17.38
C ARG A 165 4.68 -9.06 -17.54
N GLY A 166 5.37 -10.16 -17.26
CA GLY A 166 6.84 -10.26 -17.38
C GLY A 166 7.62 -9.90 -16.11
N PHE A 167 6.95 -9.69 -14.99
CA PHE A 167 7.60 -9.52 -13.69
C PHE A 167 7.47 -10.82 -12.88
N GLU A 168 8.51 -11.66 -12.92
CA GLU A 168 8.54 -12.94 -12.20
C GLU A 168 9.05 -12.73 -10.77
N ILE A 169 8.33 -13.28 -9.79
CA ILE A 169 8.71 -13.18 -8.38
C ILE A 169 8.74 -14.59 -7.81
N ASN A 170 9.94 -15.06 -7.57
CA ASN A 170 10.20 -16.40 -7.08
C ASN A 170 10.56 -16.38 -5.58
N ASN A 171 11.08 -15.25 -5.10
CA ASN A 171 11.64 -15.11 -3.75
C ASN A 171 10.92 -14.02 -2.94
N LEU A 172 10.90 -14.20 -1.61
CA LEU A 172 10.55 -13.12 -0.69
C LEU A 172 11.72 -12.13 -0.61
N LEU A 173 11.45 -10.85 -0.84
CA LEU A 173 12.46 -9.81 -0.65
C LEU A 173 12.75 -9.61 0.85
N LYS A 174 14.03 -9.65 1.21
CA LYS A 174 14.51 -9.47 2.59
C LYS A 174 15.26 -8.15 2.74
N PHE A 175 14.95 -7.43 3.81
CA PHE A 175 15.54 -6.13 4.17
C PHE A 175 16.75 -6.37 5.08
N ILE A 176 17.79 -7.00 4.53
CA ILE A 176 19.09 -7.22 5.18
C ILE A 176 20.19 -6.35 4.56
#